data_AF-A0A0G0V7T7-F1
#
_entry.id   AF-A0A0G0V7T7-F1
#
_cell.length_a   1.000
_cell.length_b   1.000
_cell.length_c   1.000
_cell.angle_alpha   90.00
_cell.angle_beta   90.00
_cell.angle_gamma   90.00
#
_symmetry.space_group_name_H-M   'P 1'
#
loop_
_entity.id
_entity.type
_entity.pdbx_description
1 polymer ?
#
loop_
_entity_poly.entity_id
_entity_poly.type
_entity_poly.pdbx_seq_one_letter_code
_entity_poly.pdbx_strand_id
1 'polypeptide(L)'
;MKTAVNRSARDAAAYIKAKKDKSPSIGIITGSGLDFAGLIERGDEIPYKEIQGFPCSKVRGHKNRVMIGKCGGENVIILQGRVHYYEGYSMEDITFPVKVLSEIGVKNIILTNAAGSMKTFLKPGDFMVINDHINLTGINPLRGLPDHKDRSRFVDMSQAHDRDLIN
;
A
#
# COMPACT_ATOMS: atom_id res chain seq x y z
N MET A 1 -10.69 -2.65 23.13
CA MET A 1 -9.53 -1.87 22.64
C MET A 1 -8.40 -2.85 22.40
N LYS A 2 -7.99 -3.12 21.15
CA LYS A 2 -6.84 -4.00 20.90
C LYS A 2 -5.59 -3.27 21.42
N THR A 3 -4.81 -3.92 22.28
CA THR A 3 -3.56 -3.39 22.83
C THR A 3 -2.63 -2.94 21.71
N ALA A 4 -2.01 -1.76 21.88
CA ALA A 4 -1.01 -1.26 20.95
C ALA A 4 0.21 -2.19 21.01
N VAL A 5 0.31 -3.11 20.05
CA VAL A 5 1.53 -3.84 19.79
C VAL A 5 2.56 -2.79 19.38
N ASN A 6 3.68 -2.70 20.12
CA ASN A 6 4.81 -1.87 19.70
C ASN A 6 5.24 -2.37 18.31
N ARG A 7 4.90 -1.61 17.27
CA ARG A 7 5.11 -1.97 15.87
C ARG A 7 6.09 -0.99 15.25
N SER A 8 7.21 -1.51 14.82
CA SER A 8 8.24 -0.76 14.12
C SER A 8 8.15 -1.08 12.64
N ALA A 9 7.87 -0.07 11.81
CA ALA A 9 7.89 -0.24 10.36
C ALA A 9 9.28 -0.65 9.86
N ARG A 10 10.33 -0.18 10.56
CA ARG A 10 11.73 -0.54 10.31
C ARG A 10 12.00 -2.02 10.57
N ASP A 11 11.45 -2.57 11.65
CA ASP A 11 11.66 -3.98 12.01
C ASP A 11 10.91 -4.89 11.04
N ALA A 12 9.69 -4.52 10.67
CA ALA A 12 8.92 -5.22 9.63
C ALA A 12 9.63 -5.18 8.26
N ALA A 13 10.19 -4.03 7.88
CA ALA A 13 10.99 -3.89 6.67
C ALA A 13 12.26 -4.75 6.73
N ALA A 14 12.98 -4.76 7.86
CA ALA A 14 14.16 -5.57 8.07
C ALA A 14 13.82 -7.07 7.99
N TYR A 15 12.69 -7.51 8.56
CA TYR A 15 12.21 -8.89 8.44
C TYR A 15 11.97 -9.29 6.99
N ILE A 16 11.25 -8.45 6.23
CA ILE A 16 10.96 -8.69 4.82
C ILE A 16 12.26 -8.77 4.00
N LYS A 17 13.18 -7.81 4.20
CA LYS A 17 14.50 -7.78 3.55
C LYS A 17 15.34 -9.01 3.87
N ALA A 18 15.42 -9.40 5.15
CA ALA A 18 16.19 -10.56 5.59
C ALA A 18 15.67 -11.86 4.96
N LYS A 19 14.36 -11.95 4.71
CA LYS A 19 13.79 -13.09 4.00
C LYS A 19 14.15 -13.04 2.52
N LYS A 20 13.92 -11.91 1.85
CA LYS A 20 13.94 -11.79 0.38
C LYS A 20 14.21 -10.35 -0.09
N ASP A 21 15.43 -9.85 0.05
CA ASP A 21 15.81 -8.55 -0.49
C ASP A 21 16.17 -8.64 -1.99
N LYS A 22 15.27 -8.12 -2.83
CA LYS A 22 15.55 -7.82 -4.25
C LYS A 22 15.66 -6.32 -4.50
N SER A 23 15.76 -5.51 -3.44
CA SER A 23 15.80 -4.05 -3.45
C SER A 23 14.74 -3.44 -4.38
N PRO A 24 13.44 -3.69 -4.11
CA PRO A 24 12.37 -3.23 -4.98
C PRO A 24 12.28 -1.70 -4.96
N SER A 25 12.23 -1.10 -6.14
CA SER A 25 12.04 0.35 -6.33
C SER A 25 10.56 0.73 -6.43
N ILE A 26 9.71 -0.23 -6.80
CA ILE A 26 8.27 -0.05 -7.03
C ILE A 26 7.46 -0.93 -6.08
N GLY A 27 6.53 -0.32 -5.35
CA GLY A 27 5.55 -1.00 -4.51
C GLY A 27 4.16 -0.98 -5.16
N ILE A 28 3.42 -2.08 -5.09
CA ILE A 28 2.05 -2.17 -5.62
C ILE A 28 1.13 -2.63 -4.50
N ILE A 29 0.04 -1.91 -4.21
CA ILE A 29 -0.98 -2.35 -3.26
C ILE A 29 -2.24 -2.72 -4.01
N THR A 30 -2.66 -3.98 -3.90
CA THR A 30 -3.80 -4.49 -4.66
C THR A 30 -5.12 -4.28 -3.92
N GLY A 31 -6.07 -3.66 -4.61
CA GLY A 31 -7.46 -3.54 -4.18
C GLY A 31 -8.30 -4.79 -4.47
N SER A 32 -9.59 -4.72 -4.18
CA SER A 32 -10.54 -5.81 -4.43
C SER A 32 -10.65 -6.11 -5.92
N GLY A 33 -10.67 -7.40 -6.28
CA GLY A 33 -10.85 -7.85 -7.66
C GLY A 33 -9.61 -7.73 -8.56
N LEU A 34 -8.49 -7.22 -8.04
CA LEU A 34 -7.22 -7.12 -8.77
C LEU A 34 -6.16 -8.02 -8.15
N ASP A 35 -5.69 -9.00 -8.94
CA ASP A 35 -4.61 -9.91 -8.57
C ASP A 35 -3.49 -9.82 -9.61
N PHE A 36 -2.40 -9.13 -9.25
CA PHE A 36 -1.22 -8.98 -10.08
C PHE A 36 -0.12 -10.03 -9.78
N ALA A 37 -0.39 -11.05 -8.95
CA ALA A 37 0.64 -12.04 -8.60
C ALA A 37 1.19 -12.77 -9.84
N GLY A 38 0.33 -13.04 -10.83
CA GLY A 38 0.73 -13.73 -12.06
C GLY A 38 1.71 -12.95 -12.92
N LEU A 39 1.88 -11.64 -12.69
CA LEU A 39 2.85 -10.81 -13.41
C LEU A 39 4.26 -10.88 -12.80
N ILE A 40 4.40 -11.43 -11.59
CA ILE A 40 5.70 -11.51 -10.93
C ILE A 40 6.43 -12.78 -11.37
N GLU A 41 7.56 -12.59 -12.04
CA GLU A 41 8.51 -13.64 -12.33
C GLU A 41 9.27 -14.03 -11.04
N ARG A 42 9.25 -15.34 -10.71
CA ARG A 42 9.98 -15.92 -9.56
C ARG A 42 9.70 -15.15 -8.27
N GLY A 43 8.42 -14.89 -8.00
CA GLY A 43 7.95 -14.20 -6.82
C GLY A 43 8.13 -15.04 -5.57
N ASP A 44 8.78 -14.48 -4.56
CA ASP A 44 8.77 -15.04 -3.22
C ASP A 44 7.58 -14.48 -2.43
N GLU A 45 6.89 -15.34 -1.67
CA GLU A 45 5.71 -14.96 -0.90
C GLU A 45 6.01 -14.91 0.61
N ILE A 46 5.48 -13.89 1.30
CA ILE A 46 5.53 -13.77 2.76
C ILE A 46 4.13 -13.46 3.28
N PRO A 47 3.47 -14.35 4.04
CA PRO A 47 2.17 -14.08 4.64
C PRO A 47 2.21 -12.90 5.62
N TYR A 48 1.19 -12.03 5.61
CA TYR A 48 1.11 -10.87 6.52
C TYR A 48 1.15 -11.28 8.00
N LYS A 49 0.60 -12.45 8.34
CA LYS A 49 0.62 -13.00 9.70
C LYS A 49 2.04 -13.24 10.25
N GLU A 50 3.04 -13.38 9.38
CA GLU A 50 4.44 -13.57 9.76
C GLU A 50 5.18 -12.25 9.98
N ILE A 51 4.59 -11.13 9.52
CA ILE A 51 5.21 -9.81 9.58
C ILE A 51 4.59 -9.05 10.76
N GLN A 52 5.38 -8.79 11.79
CA GLN A 52 4.91 -8.12 12.99
C GLN A 52 4.27 -6.76 12.67
N GLY A 53 3.06 -6.55 13.19
CA GLY A 53 2.31 -5.29 13.01
C GLY A 53 1.53 -5.16 11.70
N PHE A 54 1.69 -6.09 10.74
CA PHE A 54 0.88 -6.08 9.53
C PHE A 54 -0.58 -6.39 9.84
N PRO A 55 -1.52 -5.57 9.34
CA PRO A 55 -2.94 -5.85 9.50
C PRO A 55 -3.41 -6.88 8.45
N CYS A 56 -4.28 -7.80 8.85
CA CYS A 56 -4.86 -8.81 7.95
C CYS A 56 -6.35 -8.51 7.69
N SER A 57 -6.73 -8.35 6.43
CA SER A 57 -8.12 -8.12 6.03
C SER A 57 -8.93 -9.42 6.06
N LYS A 58 -10.22 -9.30 6.37
CA LYS A 58 -11.18 -10.41 6.25
C LYS A 58 -12.03 -10.31 4.97
N VAL A 59 -11.84 -9.25 4.20
CA VAL A 59 -12.62 -9.00 2.98
C VAL A 59 -12.25 -10.02 1.91
N ARG A 60 -13.27 -10.59 1.26
CA ARG A 60 -13.10 -11.58 0.19
C ARG A 60 -12.19 -11.03 -0.91
N GLY A 61 -11.24 -11.85 -1.36
CA GLY A 61 -10.29 -11.49 -2.41
C GLY A 61 -8.97 -10.91 -1.90
N HIS A 62 -8.87 -10.48 -0.64
CA HIS A 62 -7.61 -10.05 -0.05
C HIS A 62 -6.81 -11.26 0.43
N LYS A 63 -5.65 -11.51 -0.19
CA LYS A 63 -4.81 -12.70 0.07
C LYS A 63 -3.97 -12.59 1.35
N ASN A 64 -3.73 -11.36 1.83
CA ASN A 64 -2.92 -11.05 3.01
C ASN A 64 -1.48 -11.59 2.92
N ARG A 65 -0.78 -11.27 1.82
CA ARG A 65 0.62 -11.65 1.61
C ARG A 65 1.41 -10.57 0.86
N VAL A 66 2.70 -10.52 1.13
CA VAL A 66 3.69 -9.76 0.38
C VAL A 66 4.26 -10.67 -0.71
N MET A 67 4.45 -10.15 -1.91
CA MET A 67 5.15 -10.80 -3.00
C MET A 67 6.35 -9.97 -3.42
N ILE A 68 7.52 -10.59 -3.64
CA ILE A 68 8.73 -9.88 -4.08
C ILE A 68 9.35 -10.61 -5.27
N GLY A 69 9.51 -9.92 -6.39
CA GLY A 69 10.09 -10.51 -7.60
C GLY A 69 10.31 -9.49 -8.69
N LYS A 70 10.34 -9.96 -9.94
CA LYS A 70 10.51 -9.10 -11.10
C LYS A 70 9.23 -8.97 -11.91
N CYS A 71 8.96 -7.80 -12.43
CA CYS A 71 7.89 -7.55 -13.39
C CYS A 71 8.43 -6.57 -14.45
N GLY A 72 8.45 -6.98 -15.71
CA GLY A 72 9.00 -6.15 -16.80
C GLY A 72 10.47 -5.77 -16.61
N GLY A 73 11.27 -6.66 -16.00
CA GLY A 73 12.70 -6.42 -15.71
C GLY A 73 12.98 -5.68 -14.39
N GLU A 74 11.99 -5.00 -13.83
CA GLU A 74 12.12 -4.22 -12.59
C GLU A 74 11.83 -5.05 -11.33
N ASN A 75 12.53 -4.74 -10.24
CA ASN A 75 12.25 -5.38 -8.94
C ASN A 75 11.03 -4.71 -8.29
N VAL A 76 9.99 -5.50 -8.04
CA VAL A 76 8.72 -5.06 -7.49
C VAL A 76 8.38 -5.77 -6.19
N ILE A 77 7.68 -5.05 -5.31
CA ILE A 77 7.03 -5.62 -4.13
C ILE A 77 5.53 -5.38 -4.22
N ILE A 78 4.74 -6.45 -4.15
CA ILE A 78 3.27 -6.39 -4.22
C ILE A 78 2.66 -6.79 -2.88
N LEU A 79 1.87 -5.88 -2.32
CA LEU A 79 1.04 -6.10 -1.15
C LEU A 79 -0.33 -6.61 -1.64
N GLN A 80 -0.54 -7.92 -1.52
CA GLN A 80 -1.76 -8.56 -2.00
C GLN A 80 -2.86 -8.49 -0.95
N GLY A 81 -3.61 -7.41 -1.07
CA GLY A 81 -4.69 -7.05 -0.19
C GLY A 81 -4.29 -6.00 0.83
N ARG A 82 -5.30 -5.32 1.34
CA ARG A 82 -5.22 -4.16 2.22
C ARG A 82 -6.37 -4.23 3.20
N VAL A 83 -6.19 -3.61 4.35
CA VAL A 83 -7.30 -3.42 5.30
C VAL A 83 -8.02 -2.10 5.01
N HIS A 84 -9.29 -2.05 5.41
CA HIS A 84 -10.15 -0.92 5.19
C HIS A 84 -10.61 -0.31 6.51
N TYR A 85 -10.92 0.99 6.47
CA TYR A 85 -11.43 1.69 7.65
C TYR A 85 -12.75 1.11 8.16
N TYR A 86 -13.64 0.69 7.25
CA TYR A 86 -14.92 0.07 7.62
C TYR A 86 -14.75 -1.30 8.31
N GLU A 87 -13.59 -1.94 8.22
CA GLU A 87 -13.30 -3.18 8.97
C GLU A 87 -12.95 -2.90 10.45
N GLY A 88 -12.90 -1.62 10.86
CA GLY A 88 -12.61 -1.18 12.23
C GLY A 88 -11.12 -0.93 12.50
N TYR A 89 -10.29 -0.83 11.48
CA TYR A 89 -8.87 -0.51 11.60
C TYR A 89 -8.64 0.98 11.77
N SER A 90 -7.63 1.35 12.56
CA SER A 90 -7.18 2.73 12.66
C SER A 90 -6.48 3.17 11.36
N MET A 91 -6.37 4.49 11.13
CA MET A 91 -5.58 4.99 9.99
C MET A 91 -4.10 4.63 10.10
N GLU A 92 -3.59 4.46 11.32
CA GLU A 92 -2.23 3.99 11.54
C GLU A 92 -2.07 2.54 11.08
N ASP A 93 -3.06 1.67 11.32
CA ASP A 93 -3.06 0.30 10.80
C ASP A 93 -3.10 0.28 9.27
N ILE A 94 -4.02 1.05 8.68
CA ILE A 94 -4.21 1.12 7.23
C ILE A 94 -2.94 1.60 6.51
N THR A 95 -2.26 2.60 7.08
CA THR A 95 -1.04 3.19 6.48
C THR A 95 0.26 2.50 6.89
N PHE A 96 0.23 1.57 7.85
CA PHE A 96 1.44 0.87 8.31
C PHE A 96 2.20 0.18 7.17
N PRO A 97 1.56 -0.57 6.25
CA PRO A 97 2.29 -1.19 5.14
C PRO A 97 2.97 -0.19 4.22
N VAL A 98 2.42 1.01 4.03
CA VAL A 98 3.06 2.07 3.23
C VAL A 98 4.34 2.56 3.91
N LYS A 99 4.33 2.72 5.24
CA LYS A 99 5.54 3.07 6.01
C LYS A 99 6.62 1.98 5.87
N VAL A 100 6.20 0.72 5.88
CA VAL A 100 7.13 -0.42 5.68
C VAL A 100 7.74 -0.40 4.28
N LEU A 101 6.95 -0.13 3.23
CA LEU A 101 7.48 0.04 1.87
C LEU A 101 8.52 1.17 1.80
N SER A 102 8.26 2.30 2.47
CA SER A 102 9.22 3.41 2.58
C SER A 102 10.53 2.98 3.27
N GLU A 103 10.46 2.23 4.38
CA GLU A 103 11.65 1.70 5.09
C GLU A 103 12.39 0.62 4.27
N ILE A 104 11.68 -0.09 3.38
CA ILE A 104 12.30 -0.99 2.41
C ILE A 104 13.13 -0.20 1.38
N GLY A 105 12.73 1.03 1.07
CA GLY A 105 13.39 1.91 0.10
C GLY A 105 12.62 2.07 -1.21
N VAL A 106 11.36 1.63 -1.26
CA VAL A 106 10.46 1.86 -2.39
C VAL A 106 10.35 3.35 -2.66
N LYS A 107 10.40 3.74 -3.94
CA LYS A 107 10.33 5.13 -4.40
C LYS A 107 8.99 5.46 -5.01
N ASN A 108 8.41 4.53 -5.75
CA ASN A 108 7.13 4.70 -6.42
C ASN A 108 6.13 3.70 -5.86
N ILE A 109 4.91 4.16 -5.58
CA ILE A 109 3.81 3.30 -5.13
C ILE A 109 2.64 3.35 -6.10
N ILE A 110 2.19 2.19 -6.55
CA ILE A 110 1.00 2.03 -7.38
C ILE A 110 -0.13 1.52 -6.47
N LEU A 111 -1.19 2.30 -6.35
CA LEU A 111 -2.35 1.96 -5.55
C LEU A 111 -3.51 1.59 -6.46
N THR A 112 -4.07 0.39 -6.27
CA THR A 112 -5.24 -0.04 -7.05
C THR A 112 -6.47 -0.20 -6.16
N ASN A 113 -7.63 0.04 -6.73
CA ASN A 113 -8.91 -0.13 -6.05
C ASN A 113 -10.02 -0.44 -7.06
N ALA A 114 -11.13 -0.96 -6.56
CA ALA A 114 -12.40 -0.98 -7.29
C ALA A 114 -13.23 0.23 -6.85
N ALA A 115 -13.84 0.91 -7.81
CA ALA A 115 -14.68 2.07 -7.58
C ALA A 115 -15.94 2.03 -8.45
N GLY A 116 -17.03 2.58 -7.93
CA GLY A 116 -18.19 2.96 -8.74
C GLY A 116 -17.91 4.29 -9.44
N SER A 117 -18.27 4.38 -10.72
CA SER A 117 -18.10 5.62 -11.50
C SER A 117 -19.38 6.44 -11.51
N MET A 118 -19.26 7.75 -11.31
CA MET A 118 -20.34 8.71 -11.61
C MET A 118 -20.29 9.20 -13.08
N LYS A 119 -19.19 8.92 -13.80
CA LYS A 119 -19.08 9.23 -15.23
C LYS A 119 -19.91 8.20 -16.01
N THR A 120 -20.95 8.68 -16.69
CA THR A 120 -21.92 7.85 -17.42
C THR A 120 -21.35 7.11 -18.62
N PHE A 121 -20.19 7.52 -19.13
CA PHE A 121 -19.53 6.87 -20.26
C PHE A 121 -18.57 5.74 -19.86
N LEU A 122 -18.21 5.63 -18.57
CA LEU A 122 -17.39 4.52 -18.08
C LEU A 122 -18.27 3.29 -17.82
N LYS A 123 -17.76 2.11 -18.17
CA LYS A 123 -18.43 0.83 -18.02
C LYS A 123 -17.71 -0.04 -16.97
N PRO A 124 -18.40 -1.02 -16.36
CA PRO A 124 -17.74 -2.01 -15.51
C PRO A 124 -16.58 -2.70 -16.26
N GLY A 125 -15.41 -2.73 -15.65
CA GLY A 125 -14.18 -3.27 -16.25
C GLY A 125 -13.25 -2.21 -16.85
N ASP A 126 -13.72 -0.98 -17.04
CA ASP A 126 -12.85 0.11 -17.48
C ASP A 126 -11.83 0.47 -16.41
N PHE A 127 -10.60 0.74 -16.85
CA PHE A 127 -9.56 1.32 -15.99
C PHE A 127 -9.66 2.84 -16.01
N MET A 128 -9.47 3.45 -14.83
CA MET A 128 -9.39 4.89 -14.67
C MET A 128 -8.11 5.22 -13.90
N VAL A 129 -7.29 6.09 -14.48
CA VAL A 129 -6.14 6.66 -13.79
C VAL A 129 -6.63 7.74 -12.83
N ILE A 130 -6.17 7.67 -11.57
CA ILE A 130 -6.45 8.69 -10.57
C ILE A 130 -5.41 9.79 -10.72
N ASN A 131 -5.85 11.00 -11.09
CA ASN A 131 -4.99 12.17 -11.20
C ASN A 131 -5.24 13.22 -10.10
N ASP A 132 -6.31 13.05 -9.32
CA ASP A 132 -6.62 13.85 -8.13
C ASP A 132 -7.58 13.07 -7.22
N HIS A 133 -7.75 13.51 -5.97
CA HIS A 133 -8.70 12.93 -5.04
C HIS A 133 -9.32 13.93 -4.07
N ILE A 134 -10.56 13.66 -3.65
CA ILE A 134 -11.25 14.38 -2.58
C ILE A 134 -11.37 13.43 -1.38
N ASN A 135 -10.76 13.80 -0.25
CA ASN A 135 -10.92 13.06 1.00
C ASN A 135 -12.17 13.52 1.77
N LEU A 136 -13.29 12.83 1.57
CA LEU A 136 -14.55 13.08 2.28
C LEU A 136 -14.71 12.28 3.59
N THR A 137 -13.68 11.57 4.03
CA THR A 137 -13.78 10.71 5.23
C THR A 137 -13.84 11.50 6.54
N GLY A 138 -13.47 12.79 6.52
CA GLY A 138 -13.30 13.60 7.74
C GLY A 138 -12.14 13.14 8.63
N ILE A 139 -11.32 12.21 8.15
CA ILE A 139 -10.25 11.55 8.90
C ILE A 139 -8.94 11.69 8.13
N ASN A 140 -7.84 11.87 8.85
CA ASN A 140 -6.52 12.06 8.28
C ASN A 140 -5.48 11.16 8.99
N PRO A 141 -4.69 10.36 8.25
CA PRO A 141 -3.67 9.49 8.85
C PRO A 141 -2.50 10.23 9.49
N LEU A 142 -2.31 11.51 9.18
CA LEU A 142 -1.24 12.35 9.72
C LEU A 142 -1.63 13.08 11.01
N ARG A 143 -2.91 12.99 11.43
CA ARG A 143 -3.39 13.62 12.66
C ARG A 143 -2.63 13.08 13.87
N GLY A 144 -2.06 13.98 14.67
CA GLY A 144 -1.40 13.64 15.93
C GLY A 144 -0.02 12.98 15.78
N LEU A 145 0.51 12.83 14.57
CA LEU A 145 1.89 12.39 14.40
C LEU A 145 2.85 13.40 15.04
N PRO A 146 3.97 12.96 15.64
CA PRO A 146 5.00 13.87 16.10
C PRO A 146 5.75 14.49 14.91
N ASP A 147 6.33 15.66 15.16
CA ASP A 147 7.25 16.30 14.23
C ASP A 147 8.46 15.41 13.97
N HIS A 148 9.06 15.57 12.80
CA HIS A 148 10.15 14.71 12.36
C HIS A 148 11.10 15.49 11.48
N LYS A 149 12.39 15.37 11.80
CA LYS A 149 13.47 16.17 11.23
C LYS A 149 13.50 16.19 9.69
N ASP A 150 13.16 15.08 9.05
CA ASP A 150 13.30 14.91 7.60
C ASP A 150 11.96 15.00 6.83
N ARG A 151 10.85 15.38 7.48
CA ARG A 151 9.54 15.50 6.80
C ARG A 151 8.78 16.72 7.30
N SER A 152 8.14 17.42 6.36
CA SER A 152 7.30 18.58 6.70
C SER A 152 6.10 18.15 7.57
N ARG A 153 5.75 19.01 8.52
CA ARG A 153 4.50 18.90 9.28
C ARG A 153 3.27 19.11 8.38
N PHE A 154 3.41 19.93 7.36
CA PHE A 154 2.37 20.28 6.40
C PHE A 154 2.78 19.74 5.03
N VAL A 155 2.10 18.68 4.60
CA VAL A 155 2.40 18.00 3.33
C VAL A 155 1.61 18.70 2.23
N ASP A 156 2.30 19.18 1.20
CA ASP A 156 1.65 19.69 0.00
C ASP A 156 0.94 18.55 -0.74
N MET A 157 -0.27 18.83 -1.23
CA MET A 157 -1.10 17.86 -1.94
C MET A 157 -1.41 18.30 -3.38
N SER A 158 -0.81 19.40 -3.86
CA SER A 158 -1.05 19.94 -5.20
C SER A 158 -0.67 18.97 -6.33
N GLN A 159 0.25 18.05 -6.03
CA GLN A 159 0.73 16.99 -6.93
C GLN A 159 0.86 15.66 -6.17
N ALA A 160 -0.16 15.28 -5.41
CA ALA A 160 -0.16 14.02 -4.66
C ALA A 160 -0.11 12.77 -5.56
N HIS A 161 -0.50 12.91 -6.83
CA HIS A 161 -0.32 11.89 -7.86
C HIS A 161 0.66 12.42 -8.91
N ASP A 162 1.69 11.63 -9.19
CA ASP A 162 2.81 12.02 -10.03
C ASP A 162 2.38 12.20 -11.50
N ARG A 163 2.65 13.38 -12.07
CA ARG A 163 2.21 13.72 -13.43
C ARG A 163 3.01 12.98 -14.50
N ASP A 164 4.27 12.66 -14.25
CA ASP A 164 5.14 11.97 -15.22
C ASP A 164 4.77 10.48 -15.29
N LEU A 165 4.22 9.91 -14.21
CA LEU A 165 3.68 8.54 -14.21
C LEU A 165 2.27 8.44 -14.81
N ILE A 166 1.53 9.55 -14.90
CA ILE A 166 0.15 9.59 -15.41
C ILE A 166 0.11 9.83 -16.92
N ASN A 167 1.04 10.63 -17.46
CA ASN A 167 1.08 11.05 -18.86
C ASN A 167 1.87 10.07 -19.73
#